data_AF-A0A364GZD2-F1
#
_entry.id   AF-A0A364GZD2-F1
#
_cell.length_a   1.000
_cell.length_b   1.000
_cell.length_c   1.000
_cell.angle_alpha   90.00
_cell.angle_beta   90.00
_cell.angle_gamma   90.00
#
_symmetry.space_group_name_H-M   'P 1'
#
loop_
_entity.id
_entity.type
_entity.pdbx_description
1 polymer ?
#
loop_
_entity_poly.entity_id
_entity_poly.type
_entity_poly.pdbx_seq_one_letter_code
_entity_poly.pdbx_strand_id
1 'polypeptide(L)'
;MNLLAYPFYQWSAECLRPARAWAAATRATMSLWPPATSTPTGRMVDALCELLECCAFSHRRPPFGIASVVVDDETVPIVEEAAAVTPFATLLHFRKAGPVARQPRVLIVAPMSGHFATLLRGTVRTMLADHDVYITDWHNPRDIPLAAGRFGFDEYVTHVIDFIRHIGPDAHVLAICQPTVASLAAVSLMAAGGDPAQPASLTLMAGPIDCRVNPTKVNELATSQPIEWFARNLISVVPTGFVGAQRCVYPGFVQVGAFMSMNPDRHAASFADLYYERAKGDPAKADTLRHFYDEYFATADLTAEFYLETVEKVFQQYALARGELAVGDTLVEPAAIHRTALLTIEGEKDDICAVGQTVAAQELCSGLPSYLKTHHVQTGVGHYGVFNGSRWETQIYPIVRATIHDNEPYDRTADAQGDTHGTHYVTLRALLDARASGIDAATEAQSAHTH
;
A
#
# COMPACT_ATOMS: atom_id res chain seq x y z
N MET A 1 18.31 -14.78 -17.23
CA MET A 1 17.63 -13.48 -17.32
C MET A 1 17.25 -13.23 -18.77
N ASN A 2 16.13 -12.55 -18.99
CA ASN A 2 15.65 -12.18 -20.31
C ASN A 2 16.21 -10.80 -20.68
N LEU A 3 17.40 -10.78 -21.27
CA LEU A 3 18.12 -9.54 -21.57
C LEU A 3 17.52 -8.74 -22.74
N LEU A 4 16.62 -9.34 -23.52
CA LEU A 4 16.06 -8.73 -24.73
C LEU A 4 14.70 -8.07 -24.50
N ALA A 5 13.92 -8.52 -23.52
CA ALA A 5 12.56 -8.02 -23.28
C ALA A 5 12.51 -6.52 -22.99
N TYR A 6 13.32 -6.02 -22.05
CA TYR A 6 13.31 -4.60 -21.67
C TYR A 6 13.79 -3.68 -22.80
N PRO A 7 14.93 -3.95 -23.48
CA PRO A 7 15.36 -3.13 -24.61
C PRO A 7 14.35 -3.13 -25.77
N PHE A 8 13.75 -4.29 -26.07
CA PHE A 8 12.73 -4.39 -27.11
C PHE A 8 11.47 -3.60 -26.76
N TYR A 9 11.00 -3.68 -25.50
CA TYR A 9 9.92 -2.86 -24.99
C TYR A 9 10.24 -1.36 -25.12
N GLN A 10 11.44 -0.95 -24.67
CA GLN A 10 11.85 0.45 -24.73
C GLN A 10 11.91 0.94 -26.19
N TRP A 11 12.49 0.17 -27.10
CA TRP A 11 12.51 0.49 -28.53
C TRP A 11 11.10 0.65 -29.10
N SER A 12 10.21 -0.30 -28.81
CA SER A 12 8.81 -0.27 -29.27
C SER A 12 8.06 0.96 -28.74
N ALA A 13 8.23 1.29 -27.46
CA ALA A 13 7.64 2.46 -26.83
C ALA A 13 8.16 3.78 -27.45
N GLU A 14 9.46 3.86 -27.77
CA GLU A 14 10.05 5.01 -28.45
C GLU A 14 9.56 5.14 -29.90
N CYS A 15 9.40 4.05 -30.65
CA CYS A 15 8.85 4.07 -32.01
C CYS A 15 7.41 4.60 -32.05
N LEU A 16 6.60 4.33 -31.02
CA LEU A 16 5.22 4.82 -30.90
C LEU A 16 5.12 6.25 -30.34
N ARG A 17 6.20 6.78 -29.76
CA ARG A 17 6.20 8.11 -29.13
C ARG A 17 5.74 9.24 -30.06
N PRO A 18 6.19 9.33 -31.33
CA PRO A 18 5.75 10.42 -32.22
C PRO A 18 4.25 10.39 -32.50
N ALA A 19 3.67 9.20 -32.71
CA ALA A 19 2.24 9.05 -32.94
C ALA A 19 1.42 9.50 -31.71
N ARG A 20 1.88 9.14 -30.51
CA ARG A 20 1.25 9.58 -29.25
C ARG A 20 1.39 11.09 -29.02
N ALA A 21 2.54 11.67 -29.34
CA ALA A 21 2.76 13.11 -29.25
C ALA A 21 1.86 13.88 -30.23
N TRP A 22 1.66 13.35 -31.44
CA TRP A 22 0.71 13.91 -32.41
C TRP A 22 -0.73 13.84 -31.92
N ALA A 23 -1.16 12.72 -31.31
CA ALA A 23 -2.47 12.60 -30.69
C ALA A 23 -2.68 13.64 -29.58
N ALA A 24 -1.72 13.76 -28.66
CA ALA A 24 -1.71 14.77 -27.58
C ALA A 24 -1.80 16.21 -28.09
N ALA A 25 -0.99 16.56 -29.09
CA ALA A 25 -1.03 17.88 -29.71
C ALA A 25 -2.37 18.15 -30.39
N THR A 26 -2.94 17.14 -31.05
CA THR A 26 -4.25 17.24 -31.72
C THR A 26 -5.34 17.53 -30.71
N ARG A 27 -5.43 16.76 -29.61
CA ARG A 27 -6.42 16.99 -28.55
C ARG A 27 -6.26 18.33 -27.87
N ALA A 28 -5.02 18.73 -27.55
CA ALA A 28 -4.74 20.04 -26.98
C ALA A 28 -5.16 21.19 -27.91
N THR A 29 -4.99 21.02 -29.23
CA THR A 29 -5.45 22.01 -30.20
C THR A 29 -6.98 22.05 -30.27
N MET A 30 -7.63 20.88 -30.25
CA MET A 30 -9.09 20.77 -30.26
C MET A 30 -9.74 21.35 -28.99
N SER A 31 -9.09 21.22 -27.83
CA SER A 31 -9.61 21.80 -26.57
C SER A 31 -9.51 23.33 -26.53
N LEU A 32 -8.54 23.92 -27.23
CA LEU A 32 -8.42 25.38 -27.42
C LEU A 32 -9.47 25.95 -28.38
N TRP A 33 -10.13 25.09 -29.18
CA TRP A 33 -11.24 25.47 -30.07
C TRP A 33 -12.47 24.60 -29.75
N PRO A 34 -13.27 24.92 -28.72
CA PRO A 34 -14.40 24.08 -28.29
C PRO A 34 -15.41 23.67 -29.39
N PRO A 35 -15.67 24.47 -30.46
CA PRO A 35 -16.48 24.00 -31.57
C PRO A 35 -15.91 22.79 -32.34
N ALA A 36 -14.63 22.45 -32.16
CA ALA A 36 -13.99 21.32 -32.83
C ALA A 36 -14.47 19.98 -32.28
N THR A 37 -14.90 19.92 -31.01
CA THR A 37 -15.48 18.74 -30.35
C THR A 37 -16.99 18.82 -30.19
N SER A 38 -17.64 19.87 -30.71
CA SER A 38 -19.11 20.00 -30.66
C SER A 38 -19.83 19.12 -31.70
N THR A 39 -19.14 18.72 -32.77
CA THR A 39 -19.68 17.83 -33.81
C THR A 39 -19.40 16.35 -33.52
N PRO A 40 -20.26 15.41 -33.97
CA PRO A 40 -20.01 13.98 -33.81
C PRO A 40 -18.66 13.52 -34.39
N THR A 41 -18.29 14.00 -35.57
CA THR A 41 -16.99 13.69 -36.21
C THR A 41 -15.83 14.20 -35.38
N GLY A 42 -15.94 15.43 -34.84
CA GLY A 42 -14.94 15.99 -33.93
C GLY A 42 -14.73 15.13 -32.68
N ARG A 43 -15.81 14.70 -32.02
CA ARG A 43 -15.71 13.81 -30.86
C ARG A 43 -15.11 12.45 -31.17
N MET A 44 -15.39 11.88 -32.35
CA MET A 44 -14.77 10.62 -32.78
C MET A 44 -13.25 10.77 -32.95
N VAL A 45 -12.79 11.88 -33.54
CA VAL A 45 -11.35 12.15 -33.68
C VAL A 45 -10.69 12.34 -32.32
N ASP A 46 -11.30 13.10 -31.40
CA ASP A 46 -10.80 13.27 -30.04
C ASP A 46 -10.73 11.93 -29.28
N ALA A 47 -11.79 11.11 -29.37
CA ALA A 47 -11.85 9.80 -28.74
C ALA A 47 -10.78 8.82 -29.29
N LEU A 48 -10.50 8.86 -30.60
CA LEU A 48 -9.43 8.05 -31.18
C LEU A 48 -8.04 8.52 -30.70
N CYS A 49 -7.81 9.83 -30.64
CA CYS A 49 -6.56 10.38 -30.13
C CYS A 49 -6.38 10.03 -28.65
N GLU A 50 -7.45 10.05 -27.85
CA GLU A 50 -7.42 9.62 -26.45
C GLU A 50 -6.99 8.16 -26.30
N LEU A 51 -7.56 7.26 -27.10
CA LEU A 51 -7.14 5.85 -27.07
C LEU A 51 -5.65 5.70 -27.41
N LEU A 52 -5.16 6.40 -28.43
CA LEU A 52 -3.75 6.37 -28.81
C LEU A 52 -2.82 6.89 -27.69
N GLU A 53 -3.22 7.94 -26.99
CA GLU A 53 -2.49 8.44 -25.82
C GLU A 53 -2.45 7.44 -24.68
N CYS A 54 -3.60 6.84 -24.39
CA CYS A 54 -3.83 5.95 -23.26
C CYS A 54 -3.15 4.57 -23.44
N CYS A 55 -3.00 4.08 -24.67
CA CYS A 55 -2.41 2.78 -24.98
C CYS A 55 -0.87 2.73 -24.82
N ALA A 56 -0.34 3.15 -23.67
CA ALA A 56 1.03 2.83 -23.29
C ALA A 56 1.27 2.92 -21.78
N PHE A 57 2.21 2.10 -21.31
CA PHE A 57 2.72 2.20 -19.95
C PHE A 57 3.48 3.51 -19.72
N SER A 58 3.19 4.13 -18.58
CA SER A 58 3.96 5.21 -17.99
C SER A 58 4.81 4.63 -16.88
N HIS A 59 6.08 5.02 -16.80
CA HIS A 59 6.93 4.70 -15.64
C HIS A 59 7.03 5.87 -14.66
N ARG A 60 6.19 6.88 -14.86
CA ARG A 60 6.09 8.04 -13.98
C ARG A 60 5.01 7.79 -12.95
N ARG A 61 5.37 8.00 -11.69
CA ARG A 61 4.45 8.01 -10.58
C ARG A 61 3.39 9.12 -10.76
N PRO A 62 2.09 8.82 -10.76
CA PRO A 62 1.04 9.82 -10.70
C PRO A 62 1.08 10.60 -9.38
N PRO A 63 0.54 11.82 -9.32
CA PRO A 63 0.32 12.48 -8.03
C PRO A 63 -0.85 11.82 -7.28
N PHE A 64 -0.83 11.81 -5.94
CA PHE A 64 -2.04 11.43 -5.19
C PHE A 64 -3.19 12.41 -5.44
N GLY A 65 -2.90 13.70 -5.63
CA GLY A 65 -3.90 14.68 -6.05
C GLY A 65 -5.04 14.89 -5.05
N ILE A 66 -4.79 14.63 -3.76
CA ILE A 66 -5.76 14.87 -2.68
C ILE A 66 -5.52 16.29 -2.18
N ALA A 67 -6.29 17.25 -2.68
CA ALA A 67 -6.16 18.66 -2.31
C ALA A 67 -6.81 18.99 -0.96
N SER A 68 -7.90 18.30 -0.63
CA SER A 68 -8.65 18.50 0.62
C SER A 68 -9.49 17.26 0.94
N VAL A 69 -9.90 17.15 2.19
CA VAL A 69 -10.82 16.12 2.70
C VAL A 69 -11.85 16.76 3.62
N VAL A 70 -12.98 16.10 3.83
CA VAL A 70 -13.98 16.53 4.81
C VAL A 70 -13.68 15.84 6.14
N VAL A 71 -13.52 16.62 7.21
CA VAL A 71 -13.31 16.16 8.59
C VAL A 71 -14.32 16.92 9.44
N ASP A 72 -15.18 16.20 10.19
CA ASP A 72 -16.22 16.82 11.04
C ASP A 72 -17.04 17.90 10.32
N ASP A 73 -17.50 17.61 9.09
CA ASP A 73 -18.22 18.51 8.18
C ASP A 73 -17.45 19.76 7.70
N GLU A 74 -16.17 19.90 8.05
CA GLU A 74 -15.29 20.96 7.57
C GLU A 74 -14.36 20.47 6.45
N THR A 75 -14.20 21.30 5.41
CA THR A 75 -13.24 21.01 4.33
C THR A 75 -11.84 21.44 4.75
N VAL A 76 -10.97 20.46 4.99
CA VAL A 76 -9.59 20.68 5.43
C VAL A 76 -8.62 20.45 4.28
N PRO A 77 -7.75 21.42 3.93
CA PRO A 77 -6.73 21.22 2.91
C PRO A 77 -5.69 20.20 3.34
N ILE A 78 -5.17 19.43 2.38
CA ILE A 78 -4.12 18.42 2.59
C ILE A 78 -2.81 18.85 1.94
N VAL A 79 -1.71 18.64 2.65
CA VAL A 79 -0.34 18.85 2.16
C VAL A 79 0.38 17.50 2.18
N GLU A 80 0.88 17.07 1.01
CA GLU A 80 1.73 15.89 0.89
C GLU A 80 3.17 16.26 1.28
N GLU A 81 3.69 15.65 2.34
CA GLU A 81 5.04 15.88 2.87
C GLU A 81 5.87 14.59 2.86
N ALA A 82 7.14 14.69 2.49
CA ALA A 82 8.08 13.58 2.60
C ALA A 82 8.64 13.51 4.03
N ALA A 83 8.01 12.70 4.88
CA ALA A 83 8.38 12.56 6.29
C ALA A 83 9.75 11.85 6.46
N ALA A 84 10.01 10.84 5.63
CA ALA A 84 11.31 10.19 5.52
C ALA A 84 11.59 9.79 4.08
N VAL A 85 12.86 9.81 3.68
CA VAL A 85 13.28 9.46 2.30
C VAL A 85 14.48 8.53 2.35
N THR A 86 14.37 7.40 1.65
CA THR A 86 15.46 6.50 1.32
C THR A 86 15.60 6.43 -0.21
N PRO A 87 16.68 5.83 -0.74
CA PRO A 87 16.77 5.61 -2.19
C PRO A 87 15.58 4.80 -2.76
N PHE A 88 15.02 3.86 -1.99
CA PHE A 88 13.99 2.94 -2.44
C PHE A 88 12.56 3.35 -2.07
N ALA A 89 12.38 4.24 -1.10
CA ALA A 89 11.06 4.63 -0.65
C ALA A 89 11.01 6.04 -0.08
N THR A 90 9.88 6.71 -0.27
CA THR A 90 9.50 7.88 0.52
C THR A 90 8.35 7.49 1.45
N LEU A 91 8.48 7.80 2.74
CA LEU A 91 7.35 7.80 3.66
C LEU A 91 6.63 9.12 3.48
N LEU A 92 5.45 9.07 2.87
CA LEU A 92 4.63 10.26 2.66
C LEU A 92 3.68 10.45 3.82
N HIS A 93 3.57 11.69 4.28
CA HIS A 93 2.63 12.15 5.29
C HIS A 93 1.63 13.11 4.64
N PHE A 94 0.34 12.82 4.78
CA PHE A 94 -0.73 13.68 4.28
C PHE A 94 -1.20 14.61 5.40
N ARG A 95 -0.44 15.67 5.65
CA ARG A 95 -0.70 16.60 6.74
C ARG A 95 -1.93 17.45 6.45
N LYS A 96 -2.84 17.52 7.43
CA LYS A 96 -3.99 18.44 7.41
C LYS A 96 -3.53 19.86 7.72
N ALA A 97 -3.88 20.82 6.85
CA ALA A 97 -3.56 22.23 7.03
C ALA A 97 -4.73 22.95 7.72
N GLY A 98 -4.77 22.87 9.05
CA GLY A 98 -5.79 23.51 9.87
C GLY A 98 -5.82 22.93 11.28
N PRO A 99 -6.53 23.57 12.23
CA PRO A 99 -6.75 22.98 13.54
C PRO A 99 -7.66 21.75 13.37
N VAL A 100 -7.10 20.57 13.59
CA VAL A 100 -7.85 19.31 13.65
C VAL A 100 -7.52 18.66 14.98
N ALA A 101 -8.52 18.05 15.62
CA ALA A 101 -8.29 17.24 16.81
C ALA A 101 -7.24 16.16 16.53
N ARG A 102 -6.51 15.72 17.56
CA ARG A 102 -5.54 14.65 17.42
C ARG A 102 -6.25 13.39 16.90
N GLN A 103 -5.75 12.85 15.80
CA GLN A 103 -6.25 11.63 15.18
C GLN A 103 -5.21 10.51 15.29
N PRO A 104 -5.64 9.23 15.33
CA PRO A 104 -4.74 8.09 15.28
C PRO A 104 -3.78 8.15 14.10
N ARG A 105 -2.49 7.88 14.34
CA ARG A 105 -1.47 7.86 13.28
C ARG A 105 -1.43 6.50 12.64
N VAL A 106 -1.59 6.45 11.31
CA VAL A 106 -1.70 5.20 10.57
C VAL A 106 -0.65 5.13 9.46
N LEU A 107 0.15 4.07 9.46
CA LEU A 107 1.00 3.66 8.35
C LEU A 107 0.24 2.73 7.41
N ILE A 108 0.00 3.18 6.19
CA ILE A 108 -0.44 2.33 5.09
C ILE A 108 0.80 1.77 4.40
N VAL A 109 0.96 0.45 4.43
CA VAL A 109 2.02 -0.25 3.69
C VAL A 109 1.47 -0.65 2.33
N ALA A 110 1.85 0.12 1.30
CA ALA A 110 1.37 -0.06 -0.06
C ALA A 110 2.06 -1.23 -0.76
N PRO A 111 1.34 -2.03 -1.58
CA PRO A 111 1.93 -3.08 -2.38
C PRO A 111 2.79 -2.52 -3.52
N MET A 112 3.80 -3.27 -3.94
CA MET A 112 4.61 -2.99 -5.13
C MET A 112 4.26 -3.94 -6.29
N SER A 113 2.97 -4.30 -6.44
CA SER A 113 2.47 -5.25 -7.44
C SER A 113 2.37 -4.63 -8.84
N GLY A 114 3.48 -4.09 -9.35
CA GLY A 114 3.60 -3.50 -10.69
C GLY A 114 3.03 -2.09 -10.84
N HIS A 115 2.54 -1.48 -9.75
CA HIS A 115 1.94 -0.15 -9.73
C HIS A 115 2.56 0.71 -8.62
N PHE A 116 2.36 2.03 -8.70
CA PHE A 116 2.72 2.96 -7.64
C PHE A 116 1.69 2.96 -6.49
N ALA A 117 2.09 3.49 -5.33
CA ALA A 117 1.22 3.58 -4.15
C ALA A 117 -0.06 4.43 -4.40
N THR A 118 -0.05 5.26 -5.44
CA THR A 118 -1.19 6.06 -5.90
C THR A 118 -2.41 5.24 -6.32
N LEU A 119 -2.25 3.93 -6.57
CA LEU A 119 -3.38 3.01 -6.72
C LEU A 119 -4.28 2.98 -5.47
N LEU A 120 -3.71 3.26 -4.29
CA LEU A 120 -4.41 3.39 -3.02
C LEU A 120 -4.94 4.81 -2.74
N ARG A 121 -4.96 5.71 -3.74
CA ARG A 121 -5.50 7.08 -3.58
C ARG A 121 -6.90 7.10 -2.96
N GLY A 122 -7.77 6.19 -3.38
CA GLY A 122 -9.12 6.05 -2.80
C GLY A 122 -9.06 5.69 -1.32
N THR A 123 -8.24 4.70 -0.96
CA THR A 123 -8.00 4.26 0.41
C THR A 123 -7.46 5.40 1.28
N VAL A 124 -6.41 6.10 0.82
CA VAL A 124 -5.82 7.25 1.53
C VAL A 124 -6.85 8.33 1.78
N ARG A 125 -7.64 8.69 0.74
CA ARG A 125 -8.70 9.70 0.86
C ARG A 125 -9.75 9.32 1.89
N THR A 126 -10.18 8.05 1.92
CA THR A 126 -11.14 7.55 2.93
C THR A 126 -10.56 7.65 4.34
N MET A 127 -9.33 7.17 4.54
CA MET A 127 -8.71 7.13 5.87
C MET A 127 -8.41 8.52 6.42
N LEU A 128 -8.09 9.47 5.55
CA LEU A 128 -7.80 10.86 5.92
C LEU A 128 -8.95 11.58 6.62
N ALA A 129 -10.19 11.10 6.49
CA ALA A 129 -11.32 11.68 7.21
C ALA A 129 -11.16 11.54 8.74
N ASP A 130 -10.60 10.41 9.22
CA ASP A 130 -10.55 10.08 10.65
C ASP A 130 -9.13 9.87 11.21
N HIS A 131 -8.10 9.85 10.35
CA HIS A 131 -6.74 9.43 10.74
C HIS A 131 -5.67 10.40 10.25
N ASP A 132 -4.53 10.45 10.96
CA ASP A 132 -3.29 11.04 10.49
C ASP A 132 -2.50 10.03 9.64
N VAL A 133 -2.52 10.20 8.31
CA VAL A 133 -2.16 9.13 7.37
C VAL A 133 -0.74 9.27 6.84
N TYR A 134 0.01 8.18 6.97
CA TYR A 134 1.30 7.94 6.35
C TYR A 134 1.18 6.79 5.33
N ILE A 135 1.93 6.83 4.24
CA ILE A 135 1.98 5.72 3.27
C ILE A 135 3.41 5.46 2.79
N THR A 136 3.75 4.19 2.61
CA THR A 136 5.00 3.82 1.92
C THR A 136 4.86 4.05 0.42
N ASP A 137 5.68 4.92 -0.14
CA ASP A 137 5.70 5.21 -1.57
C ASP A 137 7.01 4.75 -2.19
N TRP A 138 6.96 3.61 -2.86
CA TRP A 138 8.14 2.91 -3.37
C TRP A 138 8.63 3.52 -4.68
N HIS A 139 9.92 3.82 -4.76
CA HIS A 139 10.55 4.38 -5.94
C HIS A 139 10.78 3.30 -7.01
N ASN A 140 10.68 3.70 -8.27
CA ASN A 140 10.91 2.78 -9.39
C ASN A 140 12.40 2.40 -9.47
N PRO A 141 12.78 1.11 -9.32
CA PRO A 141 14.17 0.67 -9.32
C PRO A 141 14.98 1.05 -10.56
N ARG A 142 14.33 1.27 -11.71
CA ARG A 142 15.01 1.77 -12.92
C ARG A 142 15.68 3.13 -12.71
N ASP A 143 15.20 3.92 -11.75
CA ASP A 143 15.68 5.27 -11.45
C ASP A 143 16.56 5.31 -10.18
N ILE A 144 16.94 4.14 -9.63
CA ILE A 144 17.74 4.01 -8.41
C ILE A 144 19.14 3.50 -8.75
N PRO A 145 20.22 4.23 -8.42
CA PRO A 145 21.59 3.83 -8.79
C PRO A 145 22.00 2.52 -8.10
N LEU A 146 22.92 1.77 -8.72
CA LEU A 146 23.45 0.53 -8.12
C LEU A 146 24.14 0.78 -6.77
N ALA A 147 24.76 1.94 -6.58
CA ALA A 147 25.42 2.33 -5.34
C ALA A 147 24.46 2.45 -4.14
N ALA A 148 23.14 2.56 -4.37
CA ALA A 148 22.14 2.49 -3.31
C ALA A 148 21.98 1.08 -2.71
N GLY A 149 22.64 0.08 -3.30
CA GLY A 149 22.67 -1.29 -2.77
C GLY A 149 21.53 -2.17 -3.27
N ARG A 150 21.36 -3.28 -2.55
CA ARG A 150 20.33 -4.28 -2.76
C ARG A 150 19.01 -3.83 -2.13
N PHE A 151 17.91 -4.34 -2.68
CA PHE A 151 16.59 -4.24 -2.05
C PHE A 151 15.84 -5.54 -2.29
N GLY A 152 15.84 -6.41 -1.29
CA GLY A 152 15.15 -7.70 -1.26
C GLY A 152 14.01 -7.71 -0.26
N PHE A 153 13.55 -8.91 0.11
CA PHE A 153 12.50 -9.08 1.11
C PHE A 153 12.91 -8.51 2.48
N ASP A 154 14.17 -8.73 2.86
CA ASP A 154 14.69 -8.35 4.18
C ASP A 154 14.83 -6.83 4.32
N GLU A 155 15.32 -6.13 3.29
CA GLU A 155 15.36 -4.67 3.25
C GLU A 155 13.93 -4.09 3.26
N TYR A 156 12.97 -4.74 2.60
CA TYR A 156 11.58 -4.32 2.63
C TYR A 156 11.02 -4.37 4.06
N VAL A 157 11.22 -5.48 4.78
CA VAL A 157 10.82 -5.62 6.20
C VAL A 157 11.50 -4.55 7.05
N THR A 158 12.79 -4.30 6.83
CA THR A 158 13.56 -3.29 7.56
C THR A 158 12.99 -1.88 7.34
N HIS A 159 12.63 -1.52 6.10
CA HIS A 159 11.98 -0.23 5.81
C HIS A 159 10.63 -0.10 6.53
N VAL A 160 9.84 -1.17 6.60
CA VAL A 160 8.57 -1.15 7.35
C VAL A 160 8.83 -0.89 8.84
N ILE A 161 9.81 -1.58 9.45
CA ILE A 161 10.21 -1.34 10.86
C ILE A 161 10.66 0.11 11.05
N ASP A 162 11.53 0.61 10.18
CA ASP A 162 12.09 1.97 10.29
C ASP A 162 11.01 3.04 10.13
N PHE A 163 10.04 2.84 9.24
CA PHE A 163 8.91 3.76 9.09
C PHE A 163 7.93 3.71 10.26
N ILE A 164 7.67 2.54 10.84
CA ILE A 164 6.90 2.45 12.09
C ILE A 164 7.64 3.20 13.20
N ARG A 165 8.96 3.01 13.35
CA ARG A 165 9.78 3.74 14.33
C ARG A 165 9.81 5.24 14.10
N HIS A 166 9.83 5.67 12.84
CA HIS A 166 9.79 7.09 12.48
C HIS A 166 8.47 7.74 12.92
N ILE A 167 7.33 7.07 12.67
CA ILE A 167 6.02 7.54 13.16
C ILE A 167 6.01 7.49 14.69
N GLY A 168 6.60 6.46 15.29
CA GLY A 168 6.82 6.32 16.72
C GLY A 168 5.80 5.42 17.43
N PRO A 169 5.81 5.40 18.77
CA PRO A 169 4.87 4.61 19.56
C PRO A 169 3.43 4.96 19.23
N ASP A 170 2.52 4.03 19.49
CA ASP A 170 1.07 4.22 19.30
C ASP A 170 0.62 4.32 17.84
N ALA A 171 1.51 4.05 16.88
CA ALA A 171 1.12 3.96 15.47
C ALA A 171 0.25 2.74 15.20
N HIS A 172 -0.59 2.84 14.18
CA HIS A 172 -1.35 1.73 13.62
C HIS A 172 -0.82 1.38 12.24
N VAL A 173 -0.84 0.10 11.87
CA VAL A 173 -0.33 -0.37 10.58
C VAL A 173 -1.46 -1.02 9.79
N LEU A 174 -1.61 -0.63 8.53
CA LEU A 174 -2.54 -1.21 7.57
C LEU A 174 -1.77 -1.69 6.34
N ALA A 175 -1.66 -3.01 6.17
CA ALA A 175 -0.95 -3.64 5.06
C ALA A 175 -1.95 -4.30 4.09
N ILE A 176 -1.79 -4.01 2.80
CA ILE A 176 -2.77 -4.38 1.77
C ILE A 176 -2.12 -5.23 0.68
N CYS A 177 -2.61 -6.46 0.47
CA CYS A 177 -2.14 -7.40 -0.54
C CYS A 177 -0.73 -7.94 -0.25
N GLN A 178 0.24 -7.69 -1.14
CA GLN A 178 1.62 -8.19 -1.09
C GLN A 178 2.36 -7.98 0.25
N PRO A 179 2.27 -6.83 0.93
CA PRO A 179 3.09 -6.53 2.08
C PRO A 179 2.62 -7.18 3.37
N THR A 180 1.48 -7.89 3.41
CA THR A 180 0.96 -8.44 4.67
C THR A 180 1.94 -9.37 5.37
N VAL A 181 2.66 -10.22 4.63
CA VAL A 181 3.69 -11.11 5.17
C VAL A 181 4.84 -10.31 5.76
N ALA A 182 5.34 -9.32 5.02
CA ALA A 182 6.46 -8.49 5.46
C ALA A 182 6.09 -7.59 6.65
N SER A 183 4.87 -7.04 6.68
CA SER A 183 4.37 -6.24 7.79
C SER A 183 4.14 -7.09 9.04
N LEU A 184 3.61 -8.31 8.90
CA LEU A 184 3.53 -9.25 10.02
C LEU A 184 4.92 -9.62 10.52
N ALA A 185 5.88 -9.86 9.62
CA ALA A 185 7.27 -10.11 10.00
C ALA A 185 7.90 -8.92 10.75
N ALA A 186 7.73 -7.70 10.25
CA ALA A 186 8.20 -6.48 10.88
C ALA A 186 7.66 -6.34 12.32
N VAL A 187 6.34 -6.45 12.50
CA VAL A 187 5.70 -6.32 13.82
C VAL A 187 6.11 -7.46 14.75
N SER A 188 6.30 -8.68 14.24
CA SER A 188 6.79 -9.81 15.04
C SER A 188 8.21 -9.57 15.57
N LEU A 189 9.11 -9.07 14.72
CA LEU A 189 10.48 -8.72 15.10
C LEU A 189 10.51 -7.57 16.11
N MET A 190 9.68 -6.55 15.91
CA MET A 190 9.51 -5.44 16.87
C MET A 190 9.00 -5.95 18.22
N ALA A 191 8.03 -6.86 18.22
CA ALA A 191 7.48 -7.43 19.45
C ALA A 191 8.52 -8.28 20.20
N ALA A 192 9.21 -9.18 19.50
CA ALA A 192 10.27 -10.02 20.06
C ALA A 192 11.44 -9.18 20.62
N GLY A 193 11.76 -8.06 19.96
CA GLY A 193 12.80 -7.12 20.40
C GLY A 193 12.36 -6.17 21.52
N GLY A 194 11.10 -6.20 21.97
CA GLY A 194 10.57 -5.25 22.96
C GLY A 194 10.57 -3.79 22.48
N ASP A 195 10.41 -3.59 21.17
CA ASP A 195 10.48 -2.26 20.56
C ASP A 195 9.38 -1.33 21.10
N PRO A 196 9.73 -0.14 21.62
CA PRO A 196 8.74 0.81 22.12
C PRO A 196 7.80 1.33 21.03
N ALA A 197 8.20 1.29 19.76
CA ALA A 197 7.39 1.71 18.62
C ALA A 197 6.53 0.58 18.06
N GLN A 198 6.47 -0.61 18.69
CA GLN A 198 5.58 -1.67 18.26
C GLN A 198 4.14 -1.12 18.13
N PRO A 199 3.46 -1.33 16.98
CA PRO A 199 2.20 -0.66 16.71
C PRO A 199 1.07 -1.15 17.62
N ALA A 200 0.11 -0.27 17.87
CA ALA A 200 -1.08 -0.55 18.68
C ALA A 200 -2.05 -1.51 17.97
N SER A 201 -2.19 -1.39 16.64
CA SER A 201 -2.88 -2.38 15.82
C SER A 201 -2.16 -2.69 14.50
N LEU A 202 -2.41 -3.88 13.98
CA LEU A 202 -1.99 -4.37 12.67
C LEU A 202 -3.23 -4.88 11.93
N THR A 203 -3.55 -4.24 10.81
CA THR A 203 -4.59 -4.68 9.88
C THR A 203 -3.94 -5.29 8.65
N LEU A 204 -4.28 -6.54 8.35
CA LEU A 204 -3.81 -7.29 7.19
C LEU A 204 -5.00 -7.54 6.24
N MET A 205 -4.91 -7.04 5.01
CA MET A 205 -6.02 -7.09 4.07
C MET A 205 -5.64 -7.83 2.79
N ALA A 206 -6.44 -8.84 2.42
CA ALA A 206 -6.34 -9.56 1.15
C ALA A 206 -4.92 -10.03 0.82
N GLY A 207 -4.21 -10.57 1.81
CA GLY A 207 -2.79 -10.86 1.73
C GLY A 207 -2.43 -12.34 1.91
N PRO A 208 -1.34 -12.80 1.28
CA PRO A 208 -0.99 -14.22 1.17
C PRO A 208 -0.20 -14.75 2.39
N ILE A 209 -0.80 -14.77 3.59
CA ILE A 209 -0.09 -15.26 4.80
C ILE A 209 0.17 -16.76 4.72
N ASP A 210 -0.82 -17.56 4.32
CA ASP A 210 -0.64 -18.98 4.00
C ASP A 210 -1.24 -19.34 2.62
N CYS A 211 -0.40 -19.28 1.59
CA CYS A 211 -0.74 -19.63 0.21
C CYS A 211 -1.16 -21.10 -0.01
N ARG A 212 -0.99 -21.99 0.97
CA ARG A 212 -1.41 -23.40 0.86
C ARG A 212 -2.92 -23.56 1.01
N VAL A 213 -3.57 -22.59 1.65
CA VAL A 213 -5.02 -22.60 1.88
C VAL A 213 -5.72 -22.05 0.63
N ASN A 214 -6.61 -22.85 0.05
CA ASN A 214 -7.42 -22.48 -1.12
C ASN A 214 -6.59 -21.82 -2.25
N PRO A 215 -5.61 -22.52 -2.84
CA PRO A 215 -4.70 -21.92 -3.82
C PRO A 215 -5.44 -21.36 -5.03
N THR A 216 -5.10 -20.13 -5.39
CA THR A 216 -5.59 -19.44 -6.59
C THR A 216 -4.69 -19.71 -7.79
N LYS A 217 -5.09 -19.22 -8.97
CA LYS A 217 -4.24 -19.25 -10.18
C LYS A 217 -2.89 -18.56 -9.99
N VAL A 218 -2.82 -17.56 -9.11
CA VAL A 218 -1.56 -16.88 -8.76
C VAL A 218 -0.66 -17.83 -7.98
N ASN A 219 -1.22 -18.57 -7.01
CA ASN A 219 -0.48 -19.57 -6.24
C ASN A 219 -0.02 -20.73 -7.15
N GLU A 220 -0.87 -21.21 -8.06
CA GLU A 220 -0.52 -22.24 -9.04
C GLU A 220 0.63 -21.77 -9.95
N LEU A 221 0.57 -20.55 -10.47
CA LEU A 221 1.64 -19.99 -11.29
C LEU A 221 2.96 -19.96 -10.50
N ALA A 222 2.94 -19.42 -9.28
CA ALA A 222 4.13 -19.28 -8.45
C ALA A 222 4.80 -20.62 -8.09
N THR A 223 4.02 -21.70 -8.02
CA THR A 223 4.50 -23.06 -7.68
C THR A 223 4.74 -23.96 -8.90
N SER A 224 4.32 -23.52 -10.10
CA SER A 224 4.42 -24.31 -11.34
C SER A 224 5.85 -24.47 -11.87
N GLN A 225 6.78 -23.63 -11.43
CA GLN A 225 8.15 -23.57 -11.94
C GLN A 225 9.15 -23.38 -10.79
N PRO A 226 10.39 -23.89 -10.91
CA PRO A 226 11.45 -23.61 -9.94
C PRO A 226 11.88 -22.13 -10.00
N ILE A 227 12.44 -21.60 -8.92
CA ILE A 227 12.78 -20.17 -8.81
C ILE A 227 13.75 -19.70 -9.92
N GLU A 228 14.65 -20.57 -10.38
CA GLU A 228 15.59 -20.26 -11.47
C GLU A 228 14.89 -20.03 -12.80
N TRP A 229 13.71 -20.63 -13.00
CA TRP A 229 12.91 -20.37 -14.18
C TRP A 229 12.40 -18.93 -14.17
N PHE A 230 11.89 -18.43 -13.04
CA PHE A 230 11.45 -17.05 -12.89
C PHE A 230 12.62 -16.08 -13.12
N ALA A 231 13.77 -16.37 -12.50
CA ALA A 231 15.01 -15.59 -12.71
C ALA A 231 15.47 -15.58 -14.17
N ARG A 232 15.25 -16.67 -14.91
CA ARG A 232 15.63 -16.77 -16.33
C ARG A 232 14.68 -16.03 -17.25
N ASN A 233 13.38 -16.10 -17.01
CA ASN A 233 12.36 -15.69 -17.97
C ASN A 233 11.76 -14.31 -17.67
N LEU A 234 11.64 -13.93 -16.40
CA LEU A 234 10.93 -12.71 -15.99
C LEU A 234 11.86 -11.57 -15.60
N ILE A 235 13.07 -11.89 -15.12
CA ILE A 235 14.05 -10.85 -14.76
C ILE A 235 14.76 -10.32 -15.99
N SER A 236 14.78 -9.00 -16.12
CA SER A 236 15.51 -8.24 -17.13
C SER A 236 16.54 -7.31 -16.49
N VAL A 237 17.29 -6.57 -17.32
CA VAL A 237 18.25 -5.56 -16.88
C VAL A 237 17.78 -4.18 -17.33
N VAL A 238 17.85 -3.21 -16.43
CA VAL A 238 17.57 -1.81 -16.76
C VAL A 238 18.59 -1.34 -17.81
N PRO A 239 18.13 -0.87 -18.99
CA PRO A 239 19.02 -0.48 -20.08
C PRO A 239 19.78 0.81 -19.75
N THR A 240 20.83 1.09 -20.54
CA THR A 240 21.59 2.33 -20.44
C THR A 240 20.70 3.56 -20.68
N GLY A 241 21.03 4.69 -20.05
CA GLY A 241 20.25 5.93 -20.12
C GLY A 241 19.34 6.19 -18.91
N PHE A 242 19.21 5.22 -18.00
CA PHE A 242 18.54 5.37 -16.70
C PHE A 242 19.54 5.39 -15.55
N VAL A 243 19.16 6.01 -14.43
CA VAL A 243 20.01 6.10 -13.23
C VAL A 243 20.32 4.71 -12.66
N GLY A 244 19.34 3.81 -12.70
CA GLY A 244 19.49 2.41 -12.30
C GLY A 244 19.97 1.47 -13.39
N ALA A 245 20.62 1.97 -14.46
CA ALA A 245 21.18 1.12 -15.51
C ALA A 245 22.00 -0.05 -14.92
N GLN A 246 21.89 -1.22 -15.55
CA GLN A 246 22.46 -2.50 -15.11
C GLN A 246 21.80 -3.15 -13.89
N ARG A 247 20.81 -2.51 -13.23
CA ARG A 247 20.05 -3.15 -12.17
C ARG A 247 19.18 -4.28 -12.73
N CYS A 248 19.17 -5.42 -12.06
CA CYS A 248 18.27 -6.54 -12.36
C CYS A 248 16.88 -6.24 -11.81
N VAL A 249 15.86 -6.33 -12.66
CA VAL A 249 14.49 -5.99 -12.30
C VAL A 249 13.49 -6.98 -12.87
N TYR A 250 12.37 -7.19 -12.18
CA TYR A 250 11.15 -7.70 -12.78
C TYR A 250 10.36 -6.52 -13.37
N PRO A 251 10.29 -6.35 -14.70
CA PRO A 251 9.79 -5.11 -15.27
C PRO A 251 8.29 -4.92 -15.07
N GLY A 252 7.86 -3.70 -14.78
CA GLY A 252 6.45 -3.35 -14.53
C GLY A 252 5.55 -3.62 -15.74
N PHE A 253 6.06 -3.45 -16.97
CA PHE A 253 5.30 -3.78 -18.18
C PHE A 253 5.07 -5.29 -18.34
N VAL A 254 5.98 -6.14 -17.84
CA VAL A 254 5.79 -7.61 -17.84
C VAL A 254 4.74 -7.97 -16.79
N GLN A 255 4.83 -7.36 -15.60
CA GLN A 255 3.86 -7.54 -14.51
C GLN A 255 2.43 -7.19 -14.95
N VAL A 256 2.22 -5.96 -15.40
CA VAL A 256 0.88 -5.49 -15.79
C VAL A 256 0.42 -6.17 -17.07
N GLY A 257 1.32 -6.42 -18.03
CA GLY A 257 1.00 -7.20 -19.24
C GLY A 257 0.48 -8.60 -18.91
N ALA A 258 1.05 -9.28 -17.91
CA ALA A 258 0.56 -10.58 -17.45
C ALA A 258 -0.86 -10.47 -16.89
N PHE A 259 -1.13 -9.51 -16.00
CA PHE A 259 -2.48 -9.31 -15.45
C PHE A 259 -3.52 -8.96 -16.52
N MET A 260 -3.18 -8.09 -17.48
CA MET A 260 -4.05 -7.78 -18.61
C MET A 260 -4.35 -9.02 -19.45
N SER A 261 -3.35 -9.87 -19.68
CA SER A 261 -3.50 -11.10 -20.47
C SER A 261 -4.41 -12.14 -19.83
N MET A 262 -4.68 -12.04 -18.52
CA MET A 262 -5.63 -12.90 -17.84
C MET A 262 -7.09 -12.55 -18.17
N ASN A 263 -7.37 -11.30 -18.58
CA ASN A 263 -8.72 -10.82 -18.89
C ASN A 263 -8.77 -9.91 -20.14
N PRO A 264 -8.28 -10.38 -21.31
CA PRO A 264 -8.08 -9.52 -22.49
C PRO A 264 -9.40 -8.93 -23.03
N ASP A 265 -10.47 -9.72 -23.05
CA ASP A 265 -11.78 -9.29 -23.56
C ASP A 265 -12.38 -8.17 -22.69
N ARG A 266 -12.18 -8.24 -21.37
CA ARG A 266 -12.66 -7.22 -20.43
C ARG A 266 -11.95 -5.88 -20.66
N HIS A 267 -10.64 -5.91 -20.88
CA HIS A 267 -9.88 -4.70 -21.19
C HIS A 267 -10.25 -4.14 -22.56
N ALA A 268 -10.39 -4.99 -23.59
CA ALA A 268 -10.84 -4.57 -24.92
C ALA A 268 -12.22 -3.91 -24.88
N ALA A 269 -13.18 -4.50 -24.14
CA ALA A 269 -14.49 -3.92 -23.92
C ALA A 269 -14.41 -2.56 -23.20
N SER A 270 -13.57 -2.44 -22.18
CA SER A 270 -13.40 -1.17 -21.45
C SER A 270 -12.82 -0.05 -22.34
N PHE A 271 -11.90 -0.38 -23.25
CA PHE A 271 -11.39 0.60 -24.23
C PHE A 271 -12.44 0.98 -25.27
N ALA A 272 -13.26 0.03 -25.71
CA ALA A 272 -14.39 0.30 -26.60
C ALA A 272 -15.42 1.22 -25.91
N ASP A 273 -15.71 0.98 -24.63
CA ASP A 273 -16.58 1.82 -23.81
C ASP A 273 -15.99 3.24 -23.64
N LEU A 274 -14.70 3.36 -23.36
CA LEU A 274 -14.01 4.66 -23.26
C LEU A 274 -14.20 5.47 -24.55
N TYR A 275 -13.94 4.85 -25.71
CA TYR A 275 -14.15 5.50 -27.01
C TYR A 275 -15.61 5.87 -27.24
N TYR A 276 -16.52 4.94 -26.98
CA TYR A 276 -17.95 5.14 -27.19
C TYR A 276 -18.50 6.30 -26.36
N GLU A 277 -18.21 6.33 -25.05
CA GLU A 277 -18.73 7.39 -24.16
C GLU A 277 -18.13 8.76 -24.52
N ARG A 278 -16.83 8.81 -24.87
CA ARG A 278 -16.20 10.05 -25.34
C ARG A 278 -16.81 10.54 -26.65
N ALA A 279 -17.00 9.64 -27.63
CA ALA A 279 -17.60 9.96 -28.93
C ALA A 279 -19.07 10.40 -28.81
N LYS A 280 -19.82 9.76 -27.91
CA LYS A 280 -21.20 10.12 -27.56
C LYS A 280 -21.29 11.51 -26.92
N GLY A 281 -20.24 11.93 -26.21
CA GLY A 281 -20.17 13.21 -25.52
C GLY A 281 -20.61 13.14 -24.05
N ASP A 282 -20.45 11.97 -23.41
CA ASP A 282 -20.56 11.82 -21.96
C ASP A 282 -19.15 11.87 -21.34
N PRO A 283 -18.68 13.06 -20.90
CA PRO A 283 -17.31 13.21 -20.41
C PRO A 283 -17.10 12.48 -19.08
N ALA A 284 -18.10 12.41 -18.21
CA ALA A 284 -17.91 11.92 -16.85
C ALA A 284 -17.55 10.43 -16.81
N LYS A 285 -18.25 9.61 -17.60
CA LYS A 285 -17.97 8.17 -17.67
C LYS A 285 -16.65 7.89 -18.40
N ALA A 286 -16.38 8.63 -19.48
CA ALA A 286 -15.12 8.53 -20.21
C ALA A 286 -13.92 8.94 -19.33
N ASP A 287 -14.03 10.04 -18.58
CA ASP A 287 -12.98 10.52 -17.67
C ASP A 287 -12.71 9.53 -16.53
N THR A 288 -13.75 8.87 -16.02
CA THR A 288 -13.60 7.83 -15.01
C THR A 288 -12.80 6.63 -15.54
N LEU A 289 -13.14 6.15 -16.75
CA LEU A 289 -12.40 5.06 -17.41
C LEU A 289 -10.97 5.47 -17.75
N ARG A 290 -10.78 6.70 -18.23
CA ARG A 290 -9.47 7.26 -18.56
C ARG A 290 -8.57 7.34 -17.33
N HIS A 291 -9.05 7.92 -16.23
CA HIS A 291 -8.30 8.00 -14.99
C HIS A 291 -7.93 6.62 -14.43
N PHE A 292 -8.84 5.64 -14.53
CA PHE A 292 -8.52 4.27 -14.16
C PHE A 292 -7.33 3.73 -14.96
N TYR A 293 -7.32 3.88 -16.28
CA TYR A 293 -6.22 3.38 -17.11
C TYR A 293 -4.94 4.19 -17.01
N ASP A 294 -5.00 5.50 -16.76
CA ASP A 294 -3.82 6.30 -16.48
C ASP A 294 -3.10 5.80 -15.21
N GLU A 295 -3.87 5.41 -14.18
CA GLU A 295 -3.34 4.80 -12.96
C GLU A 295 -2.87 3.36 -13.20
N TYR A 296 -3.69 2.56 -13.89
CA TYR A 296 -3.41 1.13 -14.16
C TYR A 296 -2.19 0.93 -15.08
N PHE A 297 -1.91 1.89 -15.96
CA PHE A 297 -0.72 1.87 -16.82
C PHE A 297 0.46 2.65 -16.25
N ALA A 298 0.33 3.26 -15.08
CA ALA A 298 1.47 3.80 -14.35
C ALA A 298 2.18 2.65 -13.62
N THR A 299 3.19 2.09 -14.27
CA THR A 299 3.87 0.88 -13.80
C THR A 299 5.21 1.18 -13.16
N ALA A 300 5.52 0.38 -12.14
CA ALA A 300 6.81 0.40 -11.46
C ALA A 300 7.52 -0.95 -11.62
N ASP A 301 8.83 -0.91 -11.85
CA ASP A 301 9.64 -2.13 -11.83
C ASP A 301 9.79 -2.64 -10.39
N LEU A 302 10.10 -3.92 -10.23
CA LEU A 302 10.55 -4.50 -8.95
C LEU A 302 12.02 -4.87 -9.06
N THR A 303 12.79 -4.73 -7.98
CA THR A 303 14.12 -5.34 -7.92
C THR A 303 14.01 -6.86 -8.06
N ALA A 304 14.99 -7.47 -8.74
CA ALA A 304 14.98 -8.91 -8.95
C ALA A 304 15.01 -9.67 -7.62
N GLU A 305 15.79 -9.18 -6.66
CA GLU A 305 15.93 -9.73 -5.31
C GLU A 305 14.57 -9.77 -4.61
N PHE A 306 13.89 -8.62 -4.51
CA PHE A 306 12.59 -8.54 -3.84
C PHE A 306 11.55 -9.45 -4.50
N TYR A 307 11.46 -9.45 -5.84
CA TYR A 307 10.52 -10.30 -6.55
C TYR A 307 10.81 -11.80 -6.32
N LEU A 308 12.04 -12.23 -6.57
CA LEU A 308 12.41 -13.65 -6.48
C LEU A 308 12.29 -14.17 -5.06
N GLU A 309 12.77 -13.41 -4.07
CA GLU A 309 12.66 -13.80 -2.66
C GLU A 309 11.23 -13.80 -2.18
N THR A 310 10.38 -12.89 -2.66
CA THR A 310 8.94 -12.94 -2.33
C THR A 310 8.31 -14.22 -2.90
N VAL A 311 8.56 -14.54 -4.17
CA VAL A 311 8.04 -15.80 -4.77
C VAL A 311 8.54 -17.01 -3.99
N GLU A 312 9.85 -17.08 -3.74
CA GLU A 312 10.47 -18.20 -3.06
C GLU A 312 9.99 -18.32 -1.60
N LYS A 313 10.16 -17.29 -0.78
CA LYS A 313 9.85 -17.33 0.65
C LYS A 313 8.35 -17.45 0.91
N VAL A 314 7.51 -16.71 0.17
CA VAL A 314 6.06 -16.60 0.46
C VAL A 314 5.25 -17.68 -0.26
N PHE A 315 5.49 -17.89 -1.55
CA PHE A 315 4.62 -18.71 -2.39
C PHE A 315 5.15 -20.14 -2.59
N GLN A 316 6.45 -20.38 -2.49
CA GLN A 316 7.03 -21.73 -2.70
C GLN A 316 7.38 -22.41 -1.38
N GLN A 317 8.10 -21.70 -0.51
CA GLN A 317 8.53 -22.21 0.79
C GLN A 317 7.45 -22.05 1.85
N TYR A 318 6.55 -21.07 1.71
CA TYR A 318 5.55 -20.73 2.73
C TYR A 318 6.21 -20.42 4.10
N ALA A 319 7.37 -19.76 4.06
CA ALA A 319 8.30 -19.71 5.18
C ALA A 319 7.64 -19.13 6.45
N LEU A 320 6.82 -18.08 6.33
CA LEU A 320 6.13 -17.51 7.50
C LEU A 320 5.10 -18.48 8.09
N ALA A 321 4.25 -19.06 7.23
CA ALA A 321 3.22 -20.02 7.62
C ALA A 321 3.79 -21.33 8.20
N ARG A 322 5.05 -21.65 7.91
CA ARG A 322 5.77 -22.80 8.47
C ARG A 322 6.62 -22.46 9.69
N GLY A 323 6.72 -21.19 10.08
CA GLY A 323 7.61 -20.75 11.15
C GLY A 323 9.10 -20.86 10.80
N GLU A 324 9.43 -20.78 9.51
CA GLU A 324 10.78 -20.91 8.96
C GLU A 324 11.30 -19.58 8.37
N LEU A 325 10.48 -18.50 8.36
CA LEU A 325 10.88 -17.20 7.83
C LEU A 325 11.92 -16.54 8.72
N ALA A 326 13.07 -16.21 8.13
CA ALA A 326 14.08 -15.35 8.75
C ALA A 326 14.25 -14.04 7.95
N VAL A 327 14.59 -12.98 8.68
CA VAL A 327 15.00 -11.67 8.15
C VAL A 327 16.41 -11.40 8.67
N GLY A 328 17.39 -11.34 7.76
CA GLY A 328 18.80 -11.50 8.14
C GLY A 328 19.01 -12.82 8.89
N ASP A 329 19.66 -12.75 10.05
CA ASP A 329 19.91 -13.92 10.91
C ASP A 329 18.82 -14.14 11.97
N THR A 330 17.72 -13.38 11.94
CA THR A 330 16.68 -13.43 12.98
C THR A 330 15.43 -14.15 12.49
N LEU A 331 15.03 -15.19 13.22
CA LEU A 331 13.78 -15.90 12.96
C LEU A 331 12.58 -15.00 13.31
N VAL A 332 11.56 -15.01 12.44
CA VAL A 332 10.33 -14.29 12.64
C VAL A 332 9.37 -15.13 13.49
N GLU A 333 9.01 -14.65 14.67
CA GLU A 333 8.12 -15.34 15.60
C GLU A 333 6.84 -14.54 15.85
N PRO A 334 5.74 -14.75 15.08
CA PRO A 334 4.48 -14.03 15.29
C PRO A 334 3.85 -14.27 16.67
N ALA A 335 4.20 -15.38 17.33
CA ALA A 335 3.78 -15.68 18.70
C ALA A 335 4.35 -14.69 19.74
N ALA A 336 5.40 -13.92 19.42
CA ALA A 336 5.95 -12.88 20.30
C ALA A 336 5.05 -11.64 20.40
N ILE A 337 4.04 -11.51 19.52
CA ILE A 337 3.09 -10.41 19.56
C ILE A 337 2.09 -10.66 20.70
N HIS A 338 2.08 -9.78 21.71
CA HIS A 338 1.18 -9.89 22.87
C HIS A 338 0.20 -8.72 23.05
N ARG A 339 0.42 -7.59 22.36
CA ARG A 339 -0.34 -6.34 22.58
C ARG A 339 -0.84 -5.63 21.34
N THR A 340 -0.37 -5.98 20.15
CA THR A 340 -0.85 -5.37 18.90
C THR A 340 -2.17 -6.01 18.50
N ALA A 341 -3.26 -5.25 18.49
CA ALA A 341 -4.54 -5.77 18.00
C ALA A 341 -4.45 -6.18 16.53
N LEU A 342 -4.94 -7.36 16.19
CA LEU A 342 -4.82 -7.96 14.86
C LEU A 342 -6.19 -8.04 14.17
N LEU A 343 -6.32 -7.33 13.04
CA LEU A 343 -7.46 -7.43 12.15
C LEU A 343 -7.06 -8.10 10.84
N THR A 344 -7.73 -9.17 10.46
CA THR A 344 -7.57 -9.81 9.15
C THR A 344 -8.83 -9.64 8.30
N ILE A 345 -8.68 -9.13 7.08
CA ILE A 345 -9.80 -8.88 6.15
C ILE A 345 -9.59 -9.64 4.85
N GLU A 346 -10.61 -10.38 4.41
CA GLU A 346 -10.60 -11.14 3.16
C GLU A 346 -11.83 -10.81 2.31
N GLY A 347 -11.74 -11.02 1.00
CA GLY A 347 -12.87 -10.89 0.07
C GLY A 347 -13.40 -12.25 -0.35
N GLU A 348 -14.72 -12.46 -0.30
CA GLU A 348 -15.36 -13.74 -0.68
C GLU A 348 -15.04 -14.15 -2.13
N LYS A 349 -14.91 -13.19 -3.03
CA LYS A 349 -14.66 -13.41 -4.47
C LYS A 349 -13.24 -13.00 -4.87
N ASP A 350 -12.32 -12.93 -3.91
CA ASP A 350 -10.91 -12.61 -4.18
C ASP A 350 -10.25 -13.77 -4.94
N ASP A 351 -9.88 -13.50 -6.19
CA ASP A 351 -9.24 -14.43 -7.11
C ASP A 351 -7.71 -14.38 -7.06
N ILE A 352 -7.13 -13.51 -6.21
CA ILE A 352 -5.70 -13.35 -6.00
C ILE A 352 -5.30 -13.99 -4.67
N CYS A 353 -5.92 -13.56 -3.56
CA CYS A 353 -5.72 -14.07 -2.21
C CYS A 353 -7.04 -14.63 -1.68
N ALA A 354 -7.24 -15.94 -1.83
CA ALA A 354 -8.49 -16.58 -1.45
C ALA A 354 -8.77 -16.49 0.06
N VAL A 355 -10.05 -16.63 0.41
CA VAL A 355 -10.49 -16.79 1.80
C VAL A 355 -9.72 -17.92 2.47
N GLY A 356 -9.22 -17.67 3.68
CA GLY A 356 -8.37 -18.58 4.45
C GLY A 356 -6.89 -18.20 4.47
N GLN A 357 -6.39 -17.49 3.44
CA GLN A 357 -4.95 -17.19 3.36
C GLN A 357 -4.51 -16.10 4.32
N THR A 358 -5.28 -15.02 4.51
CA THR A 358 -4.94 -13.89 5.40
C THR A 358 -5.27 -14.23 6.85
N VAL A 359 -6.39 -14.92 7.10
CA VAL A 359 -6.81 -15.31 8.45
C VAL A 359 -5.83 -16.25 9.15
N ALA A 360 -4.96 -16.95 8.40
CA ALA A 360 -3.86 -17.75 8.96
C ALA A 360 -2.96 -16.95 9.93
N ALA A 361 -2.85 -15.62 9.77
CA ALA A 361 -2.13 -14.76 10.73
C ALA A 361 -2.70 -14.84 12.16
N GLN A 362 -4.01 -15.08 12.32
CA GLN A 362 -4.67 -15.18 13.62
C GLN A 362 -4.15 -16.38 14.44
N GLU A 363 -3.88 -17.50 13.78
CA GLU A 363 -3.31 -18.70 14.39
C GLU A 363 -1.82 -18.50 14.69
N LEU A 364 -1.06 -17.96 13.73
CA LEU A 364 0.37 -17.68 13.91
C LEU A 364 0.65 -16.73 15.08
N CYS A 365 -0.19 -15.72 15.28
CA CYS A 365 -0.09 -14.79 16.41
C CYS A 365 -0.65 -15.40 17.71
N SER A 366 -0.24 -16.62 18.07
CA SER A 366 -0.78 -17.38 19.20
C SER A 366 -0.58 -16.72 20.56
N GLY A 367 0.40 -15.82 20.69
CA GLY A 367 0.64 -15.01 21.89
C GLY A 367 -0.38 -13.90 22.14
N LEU A 368 -1.21 -13.56 21.15
CA LEU A 368 -2.28 -12.57 21.30
C LEU A 368 -3.54 -13.19 21.92
N PRO A 369 -4.13 -12.58 22.96
CA PRO A 369 -5.45 -12.94 23.46
C PRO A 369 -6.54 -12.85 22.38
N SER A 370 -7.54 -13.72 22.44
CA SER A 370 -8.63 -13.77 21.43
C SER A 370 -9.43 -12.48 21.28
N TYR A 371 -9.52 -11.64 22.33
CA TYR A 371 -10.24 -10.37 22.25
C TYR A 371 -9.47 -9.27 21.50
N LEU A 372 -8.17 -9.44 21.24
CA LEU A 372 -7.37 -8.57 20.38
C LEU A 372 -7.34 -9.06 18.93
N LYS A 373 -8.09 -10.12 18.61
CA LYS A 373 -8.12 -10.76 17.29
C LYS A 373 -9.48 -10.60 16.66
N THR A 374 -9.53 -9.98 15.49
CA THR A 374 -10.76 -9.84 14.70
C THR A 374 -10.53 -10.30 13.28
N HIS A 375 -11.46 -11.06 12.73
CA HIS A 375 -11.44 -11.49 11.34
C HIS A 375 -12.76 -11.12 10.65
N HIS A 376 -12.67 -10.56 9.44
CA HIS A 376 -13.81 -10.21 8.62
C HIS A 376 -13.66 -10.78 7.21
N VAL A 377 -14.71 -11.45 6.71
CA VAL A 377 -14.83 -11.83 5.30
C VAL A 377 -15.90 -10.95 4.67
N GLN A 378 -15.50 -10.13 3.72
CA GLN A 378 -16.44 -9.28 2.98
C GLN A 378 -17.12 -10.07 1.86
N THR A 379 -18.43 -10.23 1.97
CA THR A 379 -19.28 -10.85 0.94
C THR A 379 -19.31 -9.99 -0.33
N GLY A 380 -19.24 -10.64 -1.48
CA GLY A 380 -19.50 -10.06 -2.80
C GLY A 380 -18.39 -9.19 -3.40
N VAL A 381 -17.23 -9.06 -2.75
CA VAL A 381 -16.08 -8.30 -3.27
C VAL A 381 -14.98 -9.22 -3.76
N GLY A 382 -14.35 -8.85 -4.88
CA GLY A 382 -13.05 -9.40 -5.29
C GLY A 382 -11.89 -8.61 -4.69
N HIS A 383 -10.66 -8.93 -5.09
CA HIS A 383 -9.43 -8.42 -4.49
C HIS A 383 -9.42 -6.90 -4.27
N TYR A 384 -9.62 -6.13 -5.35
CA TYR A 384 -9.58 -4.66 -5.30
C TYR A 384 -10.72 -4.05 -4.48
N GLY A 385 -11.87 -4.72 -4.42
CA GLY A 385 -13.04 -4.25 -3.67
C GLY A 385 -12.87 -4.35 -2.15
N VAL A 386 -11.83 -5.05 -1.67
CA VAL A 386 -11.49 -5.16 -0.25
C VAL A 386 -10.92 -3.84 0.29
N PHE A 387 -10.27 -3.03 -0.54
CA PHE A 387 -9.56 -1.82 -0.08
C PHE A 387 -9.85 -0.56 -0.91
N ASN A 388 -10.67 -0.65 -1.97
CA ASN A 388 -11.06 0.49 -2.78
C ASN A 388 -12.51 0.38 -3.27
N GLY A 389 -13.13 1.53 -3.55
CA GLY A 389 -14.51 1.65 -4.03
C GLY A 389 -15.56 1.68 -2.91
N SER A 390 -16.83 1.68 -3.30
CA SER A 390 -17.96 1.92 -2.38
C SER A 390 -18.11 0.88 -1.27
N ARG A 391 -17.75 -0.39 -1.53
CA ARG A 391 -17.79 -1.46 -0.51
C ARG A 391 -16.71 -1.25 0.55
N TRP A 392 -15.51 -0.82 0.13
CA TRP A 392 -14.47 -0.38 1.06
C TRP A 392 -14.99 0.77 1.93
N GLU A 393 -15.48 1.85 1.33
CA GLU A 393 -15.92 3.06 2.04
C GLU A 393 -17.07 2.80 3.02
N THR A 394 -18.07 2.00 2.63
CA THR A 394 -19.33 1.87 3.39
C THR A 394 -19.40 0.66 4.33
N GLN A 395 -18.56 -0.36 4.15
CA GLN A 395 -18.69 -1.63 4.89
C GLN A 395 -17.40 -2.08 5.55
N ILE A 396 -16.27 -2.01 4.85
CA ILE A 396 -14.99 -2.52 5.35
C ILE A 396 -14.26 -1.45 6.18
N TYR A 397 -14.16 -0.23 5.68
CA TYR A 397 -13.51 0.88 6.36
C TYR A 397 -14.08 1.15 7.76
N PRO A 398 -15.40 1.11 8.01
CA PRO A 398 -15.93 1.24 9.36
C PRO A 398 -15.35 0.25 10.37
N ILE A 399 -15.03 -0.99 9.95
CA ILE A 399 -14.42 -2.02 10.80
C ILE A 399 -12.94 -1.69 11.08
N VAL A 400 -12.22 -1.24 10.04
CA VAL A 400 -10.83 -0.79 10.16
C VAL A 400 -10.74 0.41 11.11
N ARG A 401 -11.58 1.43 10.87
CA ARG A 401 -11.72 2.61 11.71
C ARG A 401 -12.01 2.23 13.16
N ALA A 402 -13.02 1.38 13.40
CA ALA A 402 -13.34 0.93 14.75
C ALA A 402 -12.15 0.24 15.41
N THR A 403 -11.48 -0.67 14.72
CA THR A 403 -10.28 -1.36 15.24
C THR A 403 -9.17 -0.38 15.62
N ILE A 404 -8.92 0.62 14.79
CA ILE A 404 -7.91 1.65 15.06
C ILE A 404 -8.33 2.46 16.29
N HIS A 405 -9.53 3.03 16.32
CA HIS A 405 -9.98 3.86 17.44
C HIS A 405 -10.15 3.09 18.77
N ASP A 406 -10.57 1.83 18.74
CA ASP A 406 -10.72 0.99 19.93
C ASP A 406 -9.36 0.64 20.55
N ASN A 407 -8.30 0.68 19.75
CA ASN A 407 -6.93 0.40 20.17
C ASN A 407 -6.02 1.62 20.11
N GLU A 408 -6.55 2.81 19.81
CA GLU A 408 -5.80 4.05 19.91
C GLU A 408 -5.39 4.18 21.38
N PRO A 409 -4.09 4.30 21.67
CA PRO A 409 -3.62 4.48 23.03
C PRO A 409 -4.13 5.83 23.52
N TYR A 410 -5.31 5.84 24.15
CA TYR A 410 -5.98 7.06 24.56
C TYR A 410 -5.04 7.94 25.37
N ASP A 411 -4.70 9.07 24.78
CA ASP A 411 -4.19 10.21 25.51
C ASP A 411 -5.36 10.79 26.31
N ARG A 412 -5.51 10.36 27.56
CA ARG A 412 -6.53 10.89 28.49
C ARG A 412 -6.30 12.38 28.88
N THR A 413 -5.46 13.12 28.15
CA THR A 413 -5.10 14.51 28.44
C THR A 413 -5.83 15.55 27.59
N ALA A 414 -6.68 15.16 26.61
CA ALA A 414 -7.45 16.14 25.84
C ALA A 414 -8.57 16.84 26.64
N ASP A 415 -8.93 16.32 27.83
CA ASP A 415 -9.83 17.02 28.78
C ASP A 415 -9.08 17.96 29.75
N ALA A 416 -7.76 18.07 29.65
CA ALA A 416 -6.93 18.83 30.59
C ALA A 416 -6.46 20.18 30.03
N GLN A 417 -7.38 20.99 29.53
CA GLN A 417 -7.25 22.45 29.61
C GLN A 417 -8.54 23.07 30.15
N GLY A 418 -8.71 22.94 31.47
CA GLY A 418 -9.54 23.84 32.27
C GLY A 418 -10.60 23.20 33.16
N ASP A 419 -10.21 22.51 34.24
CA ASP A 419 -10.47 23.08 35.57
C ASP A 419 -9.61 22.39 36.65
N THR A 420 -9.32 23.15 37.70
CA THR A 420 -8.29 22.92 38.71
C THR A 420 -8.51 21.69 39.59
N HIS A 421 -7.55 20.74 39.63
CA HIS A 421 -7.06 20.13 40.87
C HIS A 421 -5.84 19.23 40.61
N GLY A 422 -4.75 19.52 41.32
CA GLY A 422 -3.47 18.83 41.18
C GLY A 422 -3.58 17.34 41.47
N THR A 423 -3.31 16.53 40.46
CA THR A 423 -2.98 15.12 40.60
C THR A 423 -1.79 14.84 39.69
N HIS A 424 -0.77 14.17 40.20
CA HIS A 424 0.40 13.77 39.42
C HIS A 424 0.04 12.69 38.40
N TYR A 425 0.60 12.78 37.20
CA TYR A 425 0.30 11.90 36.07
C TYR A 425 1.49 11.02 35.71
N VAL A 426 1.21 9.74 35.42
CA VAL A 426 2.19 8.69 35.16
C VAL A 426 1.71 7.92 33.92
N THR A 427 2.60 7.65 32.96
CA THR A 427 2.25 6.92 31.73
C THR A 427 1.78 5.50 32.05
N LEU A 428 0.99 4.84 31.18
CA LEU A 428 0.65 3.42 31.37
C LEU A 428 1.91 2.56 31.51
N ARG A 429 2.96 2.92 30.75
CA ARG A 429 4.30 2.36 30.89
C ARG A 429 4.90 2.61 32.27
N ALA A 430 4.88 3.83 32.77
CA ALA A 430 5.40 4.14 34.10
C ALA A 430 4.53 3.56 35.23
N LEU A 431 3.24 3.30 35.01
CA LEU A 431 2.37 2.56 35.92
C LEU A 431 2.69 1.06 35.92
N LEU A 432 2.95 0.47 34.75
CA LEU A 432 3.36 -0.93 34.62
C LEU A 432 4.78 -1.15 35.15
N ASP A 433 5.70 -0.22 34.89
CA ASP A 433 7.08 -0.23 35.39
C ASP A 433 7.11 -0.02 36.91
N ALA A 434 6.32 0.93 37.45
CA ALA A 434 6.17 1.14 38.90
C ALA A 434 5.62 -0.09 39.64
N ARG A 435 4.65 -0.78 39.03
CA ARG A 435 4.07 -2.02 39.55
C ARG A 435 5.04 -3.21 39.48
N ALA A 436 5.94 -3.22 38.49
CA ALA A 436 7.02 -4.20 38.37
C ALA A 436 8.20 -3.90 39.32
N SER A 437 8.48 -2.64 39.64
CA SER A 437 9.53 -2.21 40.57
C SER A 437 9.10 -2.13 42.04
N GLY A 438 7.82 -2.37 42.35
CA GLY A 438 7.28 -2.36 43.71
C GLY A 438 7.16 -0.96 44.35
N ILE A 439 7.09 0.11 43.54
CA ILE A 439 7.00 1.50 44.02
C ILE A 439 5.63 2.05 43.64
N ASP A 440 4.79 2.38 44.62
CA ASP A 440 3.49 3.03 44.39
C ASP A 440 3.71 4.51 44.01
N ALA A 441 3.34 4.91 42.80
CA ALA A 441 3.50 6.29 42.31
C ALA A 441 2.46 7.29 42.89
N ALA A 442 1.87 6.98 44.05
CA ALA A 442 0.82 7.79 44.68
C ALA A 442 1.26 8.51 45.97
N THR A 443 2.56 8.54 46.31
CA THR A 443 3.00 8.98 47.65
C THR A 443 4.11 10.04 47.66
N GLU A 444 3.97 11.13 46.90
CA GLU A 444 4.89 12.29 47.02
C GLU A 444 4.21 13.67 47.07
N ALA A 445 2.92 13.75 47.45
CA ALA A 445 2.19 15.03 47.55
C ALA A 445 1.69 15.40 48.96
N GLN A 446 2.23 14.80 50.04
CA GLN A 446 1.68 14.99 51.40
C GLN A 446 2.67 15.45 52.50
N SER A 447 3.83 16.04 52.17
CA SER A 447 4.81 16.47 53.19
C SER A 447 5.46 17.84 53.00
N ALA A 448 4.77 18.82 52.42
CA ALA A 448 5.30 20.20 52.33
C ALA A 448 4.26 21.29 52.67
N HIS A 449 3.62 21.20 53.83
CA HIS A 449 3.03 22.37 54.50
C HIS A 449 3.06 22.19 56.02
N THR A 450 4.25 22.35 56.60
CA THR A 450 4.42 22.69 58.02
C THR A 450 5.72 23.48 58.20
N HIS A 451 5.64 24.78 57.89
CA HIS A 451 6.31 25.94 58.51
C HIS A 451 6.42 27.09 57.53
#